data_AF-A0A562SGR0-F1
#
_entry.id   AF-A0A562SGR0-F1
#
_cell.length_a   1.000
_cell.length_b   1.000
_cell.length_c   1.000
_cell.angle_alpha   90.00
_cell.angle_beta   90.00
_cell.angle_gamma   90.00
#
_symmetry.space_group_name_H-M   'P 1'
#
loop_
_entity.id
_entity.type
_entity.pdbx_description
1 polymer ?
#
loop_
_entity_poly.entity_id
_entity_poly.type
_entity_poly.pdbx_seq_one_letter_code
_entity_poly.pdbx_strand_id
1 'polypeptide(L)'
;MIRKAMLTAVLLLAASTLLYSFRTTGGEGFEIYIDNKLVLQQFNQEMKQVKQIQLNAAQQELQVKYYHCGMAGKNRVLELKKAGQEVVKHWQFNNSEGKNFAITVAVKDILASQKKAGTAAVSLYYSSKEAPQGRLLATIFTADMQAAVRK
;
A
#
# COMPACT_ATOMS: atom_id res chain seq x y z
N MET A 1 33.48 -33.38 -38.74
CA MET A 1 32.47 -32.30 -38.68
C MET A 1 31.45 -32.48 -37.54
N ILE A 2 30.96 -33.69 -37.27
CA ILE A 2 29.90 -33.96 -36.27
C ILE A 2 30.26 -33.53 -34.82
N ARG A 3 31.50 -33.71 -34.37
CA ARG A 3 31.94 -33.36 -33.01
C ARG A 3 31.92 -31.85 -32.71
N LYS A 4 32.21 -31.00 -33.70
CA LYS A 4 32.15 -29.55 -33.55
C LYS A 4 30.71 -29.07 -33.45
N ALA A 5 29.82 -29.60 -34.31
CA ALA A 5 28.39 -29.28 -34.27
C ALA A 5 27.73 -29.69 -32.93
N MET A 6 28.13 -30.83 -32.37
CA MET A 6 27.64 -31.29 -31.06
C MET A 6 28.13 -30.41 -29.91
N LEU A 7 29.40 -29.95 -29.94
CA LEU A 7 29.93 -29.02 -28.93
C LEU A 7 29.22 -27.66 -28.97
N THR A 8 28.97 -27.14 -30.17
CA THR A 8 28.26 -25.86 -30.36
C THR A 8 26.81 -25.95 -29.89
N ALA A 9 26.13 -27.08 -30.13
CA ALA A 9 24.77 -27.31 -29.66
C ALA A 9 24.68 -27.37 -28.12
N VAL A 10 25.66 -27.98 -27.46
CA VAL A 10 25.73 -28.05 -25.99
C VAL A 10 25.99 -26.67 -25.38
N LEU A 11 26.88 -25.87 -25.98
CA LEU A 11 27.15 -24.49 -25.54
C LEU A 11 25.93 -23.57 -25.72
N LEU A 12 25.18 -23.72 -26.81
CA LEU A 12 23.94 -22.96 -27.06
C LEU A 12 22.82 -23.35 -26.07
N LEU A 13 22.70 -24.62 -25.71
CA LEU A 13 21.76 -25.08 -24.68
C LEU A 13 22.14 -24.58 -23.28
N ALA A 14 23.43 -24.52 -22.95
CA ALA A 14 23.89 -23.99 -21.66
C ALA A 14 23.71 -22.47 -21.56
N ALA A 15 23.83 -21.73 -22.67
CA ALA A 15 23.60 -20.30 -22.70
C ALA A 15 22.10 -19.93 -22.58
N SER A 16 21.19 -20.75 -23.11
CA SER A 16 19.76 -20.46 -23.08
C SER A 16 19.13 -20.65 -21.69
N THR A 17 19.66 -21.55 -20.84
CA THR A 17 19.18 -21.73 -19.46
C THR A 17 19.54 -20.58 -18.52
N LEU A 18 20.65 -19.87 -18.78
CA LEU A 18 21.07 -18.69 -18.02
C LEU A 18 20.18 -17.45 -18.28
N LEU A 19 19.53 -17.38 -19.45
CA LEU A 19 18.65 -16.27 -19.80
C LEU A 19 17.24 -16.39 -19.20
N TYR A 20 16.83 -17.59 -18.76
CA TYR A 20 15.52 -17.82 -18.11
C TYR A 20 15.50 -17.49 -16.61
N SER A 21 16.65 -17.16 -16.00
CA SER A 21 16.77 -16.92 -14.56
C SER A 21 16.22 -15.55 -14.11
N PHE A 22 15.99 -14.61 -15.03
CA PHE A 22 15.45 -13.29 -14.71
C PHE A 22 13.92 -13.29 -14.76
N ARG A 23 13.27 -13.99 -13.82
CA ARG A 23 11.86 -13.71 -13.53
C ARG A 23 11.81 -12.56 -12.53
N THR A 24 11.45 -11.37 -12.98
CA THR A 24 11.08 -10.27 -12.08
C THR A 24 9.78 -10.66 -11.38
N THR A 25 9.86 -11.23 -10.19
CA THR A 25 8.70 -11.28 -9.29
C THR A 25 8.39 -9.83 -8.94
N GLY A 26 7.39 -9.25 -9.61
CA GLY A 26 6.96 -7.88 -9.34
C GLY A 26 6.63 -7.73 -7.86
N GLY A 27 7.33 -6.81 -7.20
CA GLY A 27 7.11 -6.53 -5.79
C GLY A 27 5.85 -5.69 -5.59
N GLU A 28 5.19 -5.93 -4.47
CA GLU A 28 4.08 -5.11 -4.00
C GLU A 28 4.44 -4.55 -2.63
N GLY A 29 4.02 -3.31 -2.37
CA GLY A 29 4.27 -2.67 -1.09
C GLY A 29 3.63 -1.31 -0.97
N PHE A 30 3.74 -0.74 0.22
CA PHE A 30 3.26 0.60 0.46
C PHE A 30 4.08 1.30 1.54
N GLU A 31 3.95 2.62 1.54
CA GLU A 31 4.49 3.52 2.54
C GLU A 31 3.38 4.45 3.02
N ILE A 32 3.40 4.76 4.31
CA ILE A 32 2.54 5.78 4.92
C ILE A 32 3.43 6.82 5.57
N TYR A 33 3.16 8.08 5.24
CA TYR A 33 3.81 9.25 5.78
C TYR A 33 2.79 10.09 6.55
N ILE A 34 3.25 10.71 7.64
CA ILE A 34 2.51 11.77 8.33
C ILE A 34 3.39 13.02 8.33
N ASP A 35 2.87 14.13 7.81
CA ASP A 35 3.60 15.39 7.66
C ASP A 35 5.00 15.17 7.03
N ASN A 36 5.02 14.45 5.90
CA ASN A 36 6.22 14.06 5.14
C ASN A 36 7.20 13.12 5.86
N LYS A 37 6.92 12.67 7.08
CA LYS A 37 7.73 11.69 7.80
C LYS A 37 7.22 10.27 7.58
N LEU A 38 8.09 9.36 7.14
CA LEU A 38 7.75 7.95 6.97
C LEU A 38 7.44 7.32 8.35
N VAL A 39 6.25 6.74 8.49
CA VAL A 39 5.80 6.11 9.75
C VAL A 39 5.51 4.62 9.62
N LEU A 40 5.21 4.14 8.41
CA LEU A 40 5.02 2.72 8.12
C LEU A 40 5.48 2.42 6.70
N GLN A 41 6.18 1.31 6.54
CA GLN A 41 6.60 0.77 5.25
C GLN A 41 6.45 -0.76 5.33
N GLN A 42 5.79 -1.36 4.35
CA GLN A 42 5.63 -2.82 4.28
C GLN A 42 5.68 -3.29 2.83
N PHE A 43 6.47 -4.33 2.59
CA PHE A 43 6.61 -4.97 1.27
C PHE A 43 6.38 -6.47 1.35
N ASN A 44 5.85 -7.04 0.26
CA ASN A 44 5.72 -8.48 0.06
C ASN A 44 5.04 -9.18 1.26
N GLN A 45 5.74 -10.11 1.92
CA GLN A 45 5.17 -10.90 3.02
C GLN A 45 4.82 -10.06 4.26
N GLU A 46 5.50 -8.93 4.47
CA GLU A 46 5.22 -8.05 5.62
C GLU A 46 3.83 -7.45 5.55
N MET A 47 3.29 -7.25 4.34
CA MET A 47 1.95 -6.69 4.12
C MET A 47 0.81 -7.60 4.64
N LYS A 48 1.12 -8.84 5.05
CA LYS A 48 0.16 -9.72 5.73
C LYS A 48 -0.08 -9.30 7.18
N GLN A 49 0.86 -8.57 7.78
CA GLN A 49 0.74 -8.07 9.14
C GLN A 49 0.12 -6.67 9.11
N VAL A 50 -1.06 -6.51 9.70
CA VAL A 50 -1.67 -5.19 9.84
C VAL A 50 -1.01 -4.46 11.02
N LYS A 51 -0.47 -3.26 10.78
CA LYS A 51 0.10 -2.40 11.82
C LYS A 51 -0.88 -1.32 12.25
N GLN A 52 -0.62 -0.74 13.42
CA GLN A 52 -1.41 0.35 13.98
C GLN A 52 -0.66 1.67 13.82
N ILE A 53 -1.39 2.73 13.50
CA ILE A 53 -0.87 4.10 13.42
C ILE A 53 -1.70 4.97 14.34
N GLN A 54 -1.03 5.79 15.15
CA GLN A 54 -1.69 6.77 16.01
C GLN A 54 -1.60 8.15 15.36
N LEU A 55 -2.76 8.79 15.20
CA LEU A 55 -2.86 10.18 14.77
C LEU A 55 -3.17 11.10 15.95
N ASN A 56 -2.68 12.33 15.85
CA ASN A 56 -2.98 13.42 16.76
C ASN A 56 -3.51 14.64 15.97
N ALA A 57 -4.17 15.56 16.67
CA ALA A 57 -4.82 16.72 16.05
C ALA A 57 -3.84 17.80 15.53
N ALA A 58 -2.56 17.75 15.89
CA ALA A 58 -1.55 18.69 15.40
C ALA A 58 -0.99 18.31 14.02
N GLN A 59 -1.17 17.05 13.62
CA GLN A 59 -0.75 16.56 12.31
C GLN A 59 -1.70 17.03 11.22
N GLN A 60 -1.16 17.32 10.04
CA GLN A 60 -1.90 17.95 8.95
C GLN A 60 -2.26 16.96 7.86
N GLU A 61 -1.29 16.15 7.42
CA GLU A 61 -1.43 15.32 6.23
C GLU A 61 -1.01 13.88 6.49
N LEU A 62 -1.83 12.95 5.97
CA LEU A 62 -1.46 11.55 5.80
C LEU A 62 -1.29 11.30 4.31
N GLN A 63 -0.11 10.80 3.93
CA GLN A 63 0.20 10.43 2.56
C GLN A 63 0.44 8.93 2.47
N VAL A 64 -0.17 8.29 1.47
CA VAL A 64 0.07 6.89 1.12
C VAL A 64 0.77 6.83 -0.22
N LYS A 65 1.83 6.04 -0.32
CA LYS A 65 2.41 5.62 -1.61
C LYS A 65 2.20 4.13 -1.75
N TYR A 66 1.56 3.72 -2.84
CA TYR A 66 1.34 2.30 -3.13
C TYR A 66 2.12 1.87 -4.36
N TYR A 67 2.81 0.75 -4.25
CA TYR A 67 3.67 0.21 -5.29
C TYR A 67 3.11 -1.12 -5.77
N HIS A 68 2.79 -1.19 -7.06
CA HIS A 68 2.49 -2.44 -7.74
C HIS A 68 3.39 -2.55 -8.96
N CYS A 69 4.37 -3.46 -8.92
CA CYS A 69 5.33 -3.66 -10.01
C CYS A 69 6.07 -2.37 -10.43
N GLY A 70 6.31 -1.46 -9.48
CA GLY A 70 7.01 -0.18 -9.73
C GLY A 70 6.19 0.87 -10.48
N MET A 71 4.87 0.70 -10.61
CA MET A 71 3.96 1.65 -11.27
C MET A 71 2.92 2.21 -10.31
N ALA A 72 2.51 3.46 -10.53
CA ALA A 72 1.40 4.06 -9.82
C ALA A 72 0.09 3.44 -10.32
N GLY A 73 -0.80 3.08 -9.39
CA GLY A 73 -2.08 2.49 -9.74
C GLY A 73 -3.03 3.48 -10.42
N LYS A 74 -4.00 2.96 -11.17
CA LYS A 74 -5.10 3.71 -11.79
C LYS A 74 -6.38 3.60 -10.96
N ASN A 75 -7.24 4.60 -11.04
CA ASN A 75 -8.50 4.71 -10.31
C ASN A 75 -8.29 4.48 -8.81
N ARG A 76 -7.30 5.16 -8.24
CA ARG A 76 -6.87 4.96 -6.85
C ARG A 76 -7.95 5.44 -5.90
N VAL A 77 -8.24 4.63 -4.90
CA VAL A 77 -9.21 4.91 -3.84
C VAL A 77 -8.54 4.71 -2.50
N LEU A 78 -8.84 5.60 -1.56
CA LEU A 78 -8.56 5.43 -0.14
C LEU A 78 -9.90 5.38 0.59
N GLU A 79 -10.07 4.41 1.48
CA GLU A 79 -11.28 4.28 2.29
C GLU A 79 -10.93 4.14 3.76
N LEU A 80 -11.76 4.72 4.62
CA LEU A 80 -11.81 4.39 6.03
C LEU A 80 -13.00 3.47 6.28
N LYS A 81 -12.76 2.36 6.96
CA LYS A 81 -13.82 1.42 7.37
C LYS A 81 -13.80 1.24 8.88
N LYS A 82 -14.97 1.18 9.50
CA LYS A 82 -15.11 0.79 10.91
C LYS A 82 -15.14 -0.74 11.04
N ALA A 83 -15.20 -1.24 12.27
CA ALA A 83 -15.42 -2.66 12.53
C ALA A 83 -16.68 -3.14 11.77
N GLY A 84 -16.62 -4.31 11.14
CA GLY A 84 -17.70 -4.81 10.28
C GLY A 84 -17.69 -4.30 8.83
N GLN A 85 -16.60 -3.67 8.38
CA GLN A 85 -16.37 -3.21 6.99
C GLN A 85 -17.29 -2.09 6.48
N GLU A 86 -18.06 -1.42 7.34
CA GLU A 86 -18.83 -0.24 6.94
C GLU A 86 -17.91 0.94 6.61
N VAL A 87 -18.09 1.54 5.43
CA VAL A 87 -17.29 2.68 4.95
C VAL A 87 -17.73 3.96 5.65
N VAL A 88 -16.79 4.65 6.30
CA VAL A 88 -17.03 5.95 6.97
C VAL A 88 -16.50 7.13 6.19
N LYS A 89 -15.57 6.88 5.26
CA LYS A 89 -15.00 7.90 4.37
C LYS A 89 -14.43 7.22 3.12
N HIS A 90 -14.63 7.88 1.99
CA HIS A 90 -14.16 7.43 0.68
C HIS A 90 -13.52 8.62 -0.04
N TRP A 91 -12.31 8.43 -0.56
CA TRP A 91 -11.61 9.40 -1.42
C TRP A 91 -11.24 8.73 -2.73
N GLN A 92 -11.71 9.31 -3.83
CA GLN A 92 -11.32 8.93 -5.19
C GLN A 92 -10.24 9.90 -5.68
N PHE A 93 -9.15 9.35 -6.22
CA PHE A 93 -8.06 10.14 -6.79
C PHE A 93 -8.03 10.01 -8.30
N ASN A 94 -7.65 11.10 -8.96
CA ASN A 94 -7.42 11.11 -10.39
C ASN A 94 -6.21 10.23 -10.77
N ASN A 95 -6.27 9.71 -11.99
CA ASN A 95 -5.13 9.06 -12.60
C ASN A 95 -4.00 10.08 -12.76
N SER A 96 -2.80 9.67 -12.40
CA SER A 96 -1.59 10.46 -12.59
C SER A 96 -0.66 9.72 -13.55
N GLU A 97 -0.02 10.48 -14.44
CA GLU A 97 0.99 9.94 -15.34
C GLU A 97 2.32 9.76 -14.59
N GLY A 98 3.14 8.81 -15.04
CA GLY A 98 4.48 8.58 -14.51
C GLY A 98 4.54 7.99 -13.10
N LYS A 99 5.52 8.43 -12.31
CA LYS A 99 5.90 7.86 -11.00
C LYS A 99 5.25 8.59 -9.80
N ASN A 100 4.05 9.14 -9.97
CA ASN A 100 3.34 9.78 -8.87
C ASN A 100 2.52 8.74 -8.06
N PHE A 101 3.18 8.10 -7.11
CA PHE A 101 2.56 7.09 -6.25
C PHE A 101 1.75 7.67 -5.10
N ALA A 102 1.97 8.94 -4.78
CA ALA A 102 1.42 9.57 -3.59
C ALA A 102 -0.07 9.91 -3.76
N ILE A 103 -0.85 9.55 -2.76
CA ILE A 103 -2.18 10.10 -2.49
C ILE A 103 -2.15 10.71 -1.09
N THR A 104 -2.62 11.94 -0.97
CA THR A 104 -2.60 12.70 0.29
C THR A 104 -4.03 12.99 0.72
N VAL A 105 -4.30 12.81 2.01
CA VAL A 105 -5.54 13.22 2.67
C VAL A 105 -5.24 14.03 3.91
N ALA A 106 -6.15 14.92 4.29
CA ALA A 106 -6.00 15.71 5.50
C ALA A 106 -6.29 14.84 6.75
N VAL A 107 -5.43 14.92 7.76
CA VAL A 107 -5.63 14.21 9.04
C VAL A 107 -6.93 14.65 9.71
N LYS A 108 -7.27 15.95 9.65
CA LYS A 108 -8.53 16.48 10.18
C LYS A 108 -9.77 15.76 9.62
N ASP A 109 -9.75 15.32 8.36
CA ASP A 109 -10.86 14.60 7.74
C ASP A 109 -10.98 13.18 8.30
N ILE A 110 -9.85 12.53 8.59
CA ILE A 110 -9.81 11.21 9.24
C ILE A 110 -10.41 11.32 10.64
N LEU A 111 -9.92 12.28 11.44
CA LEU A 111 -10.38 12.51 12.81
C LEU A 111 -11.88 12.87 12.86
N ALA A 112 -12.34 13.73 11.95
CA ALA A 112 -13.76 14.08 11.84
C ALA A 112 -14.62 12.86 11.47
N SER A 113 -14.12 11.99 10.58
CA SER A 113 -14.83 10.76 10.17
C SER A 113 -14.94 9.77 11.34
N GLN A 114 -13.88 9.61 12.14
CA GLN A 114 -13.89 8.80 13.35
C GLN A 114 -14.91 9.30 14.38
N LYS A 115 -14.90 10.62 14.66
CA LYS A 115 -15.85 11.26 15.57
C LYS A 115 -17.28 11.09 15.10
N LYS A 116 -17.56 11.35 13.82
CA LYS A 116 -18.90 11.17 13.23
C LYS A 116 -19.39 9.73 13.31
N ALA A 117 -18.48 8.77 13.12
CA ALA A 117 -18.80 7.35 13.20
C ALA A 117 -18.83 6.80 14.64
N GLY A 118 -18.48 7.60 15.65
CA GLY A 118 -18.49 7.17 17.05
C GLY A 118 -17.45 6.09 17.37
N THR A 119 -16.33 6.03 16.64
CA THR A 119 -15.30 4.99 16.81
C THR A 119 -13.93 5.58 17.10
N ALA A 120 -13.19 4.94 18.02
CA ALA A 120 -11.79 5.27 18.33
C ALA A 120 -10.79 4.75 17.27
N ALA A 121 -11.23 3.79 16.44
CA ALA A 121 -10.38 3.11 15.46
C ALA A 121 -11.07 2.96 14.11
N VAL A 122 -10.31 3.16 13.04
CA VAL A 122 -10.74 2.90 11.65
C VAL A 122 -9.63 2.19 10.89
N SER A 123 -10.01 1.30 9.99
CA SER A 123 -9.11 0.60 9.09
C SER A 123 -8.94 1.39 7.80
N LEU A 124 -7.68 1.65 7.43
CA LEU A 124 -7.30 2.34 6.20
C LEU A 124 -7.14 1.33 5.06
N TYR A 125 -7.95 1.46 4.03
CA TYR A 125 -7.92 0.60 2.85
C TYR A 125 -7.50 1.39 1.61
N TYR A 126 -6.66 0.77 0.79
CA TYR A 126 -6.33 1.26 -0.54
C TYR A 126 -6.85 0.29 -1.60
N SER A 127 -7.39 0.81 -2.70
CA SER A 127 -7.66 0.02 -3.90
C SER A 127 -7.29 0.80 -5.15
N SER A 128 -7.09 0.05 -6.24
CA SER A 128 -6.82 0.58 -7.57
C SER A 128 -7.18 -0.47 -8.61
N LYS A 129 -7.09 -0.13 -9.89
CA LYS A 129 -7.27 -1.08 -10.99
C LYS A 129 -6.33 -2.29 -10.87
N GLU A 130 -5.11 -2.07 -10.38
CA GLU A 130 -4.06 -3.08 -10.21
C GLU A 130 -4.19 -3.85 -8.90
N ALA A 131 -4.99 -3.34 -7.95
CA ALA A 131 -5.32 -3.99 -6.69
C ALA A 131 -6.85 -3.92 -6.43
N PRO A 132 -7.67 -4.63 -7.23
CA PRO A 132 -9.13 -4.44 -7.25
C PRO A 132 -9.84 -4.97 -6.01
N GLN A 133 -9.27 -5.98 -5.35
CA GLN A 133 -9.80 -6.50 -4.08
C GLN A 133 -9.60 -5.53 -2.90
N GLY A 134 -8.82 -4.46 -3.12
CA GLY A 134 -8.37 -3.56 -2.08
C GLY A 134 -7.40 -4.23 -1.10
N ARG A 135 -6.75 -3.40 -0.30
CA ARG A 135 -5.79 -3.83 0.70
C ARG A 135 -5.95 -3.02 1.98
N LEU A 136 -6.03 -3.73 3.10
CA LEU A 136 -5.88 -3.13 4.43
C LEU A 136 -4.42 -2.74 4.64
N LEU A 137 -4.17 -1.45 4.80
CA LEU A 137 -2.83 -0.91 5.00
C LEU A 137 -2.49 -0.82 6.49
N ALA A 138 -3.37 -0.22 7.28
CA ALA A 138 -3.17 -0.01 8.70
C ALA A 138 -4.49 0.20 9.44
N THR A 139 -4.48 0.03 10.76
CA THR A 139 -5.54 0.52 11.63
C THR A 139 -5.10 1.85 12.25
N ILE A 140 -5.91 2.89 12.08
CA ILE A 140 -5.68 4.22 12.60
C ILE A 140 -6.43 4.40 13.91
N PHE A 141 -5.72 4.88 14.93
CA PHE A 141 -6.25 5.26 16.24
C PHE A 141 -6.06 6.75 16.46
N THR A 142 -6.96 7.35 17.24
CA THR A 142 -6.75 8.70 17.79
C THR A 142 -6.15 8.60 19.17
N ALA A 143 -5.16 9.45 19.45
CA ALA A 143 -4.57 9.56 20.79
C ALA A 143 -5.62 9.90 21.86
N ASP A 144 -6.60 10.73 21.50
CA ASP A 144 -7.59 11.25 22.43
C ASP A 144 -8.66 10.22 22.84
N MET A 145 -8.93 9.20 22.01
CA MET A 145 -9.96 8.18 22.31
C MET A 145 -9.41 6.91 22.97
N GLN A 146 -8.09 6.65 22.94
CA GLN A 146 -7.52 5.54 23.73
C GLN A 146 -7.65 5.76 25.25
N ALA A 147 -7.67 7.01 25.71
CA ALA A 147 -7.89 7.34 27.12
C ALA A 147 -9.32 7.03 27.61
N ALA A 148 -10.31 6.97 26.71
CA ALA A 148 -11.70 6.69 27.03
C ALA A 148 -12.03 5.19 27.07
N VAL A 149 -11.22 4.33 26.43
CA VAL A 149 -11.42 2.86 26.41
C VAL A 149 -10.69 2.16 27.57
N ARG A 150 -9.78 2.85 28.26
CA ARG A 150 -9.04 2.34 29.43
C ARG A 150 -9.62 2.77 30.78
N LYS A 151 -10.80 3.39 30.81
CA LYS A 151 -11.59 3.65 32.02
C LYS A 151 -12.80 2.73 32.03
#